data_AF-A2GA19-F1
#
_entry.id   AF-A2GA19-F1
#
_cell.length_a   1.000
_cell.length_b   1.000
_cell.length_c   1.000
_cell.angle_alpha   90.00
_cell.angle_beta   90.00
_cell.angle_gamma   90.00
#
_symmetry.space_group_name_H-M   'P 1'
#
loop_
_entity.id
_entity.type
_entity.pdbx_description
1 polymer ?
#
loop_
_entity_poly.entity_id
_entity_poly.type
_entity_poly.pdbx_seq_one_letter_code
_entity_poly.pdbx_strand_id
1 'polypeptide(L)'
;MFTIILSLEDDNIWNSYFKSQFTGQEIKSCQNCNLPAGQGQYYLDECNFFDDNNRVIYFDPVKNSLFLHNRCSFSNCTSTSSGSCIYFKIGSNSSIVQRKFCCTKCQSQGKGQFSYTLVDRDNLNFFMESSLFDVGKESVGCSIEAERDNIVVSSTNFSSCKASWGPAGWLKSPNVNYTTKYNYTTVVNNLATFIMILSIWYNALIDSCNIINNTTTQSDFGIIHHQENSLTVKSCSFINNTGPEDSSLIFNSNYGDPNEQTTVDSCYIDNSTSSTFLRNVVLTNPRELFTNKLIHLSTGNCQAEFAIIKKTKCIEYFSHRFPCRR
;
A
#
# COMPACT_ATOMS: atom_id res chain seq x y z
N MET A 1 -19.91 -3.68 17.99
CA MET A 1 -19.25 -2.92 19.07
C MET A 1 -17.78 -3.33 19.03
N PHE A 2 -16.92 -2.53 18.38
CA PHE A 2 -15.49 -2.77 18.31
C PHE A 2 -14.81 -1.83 19.29
N THR A 3 -14.32 -2.40 20.39
CA THR A 3 -13.40 -1.71 21.30
C THR A 3 -12.00 -1.97 20.75
N ILE A 4 -11.43 -0.97 20.07
CA ILE A 4 -9.99 -0.94 19.83
C ILE A 4 -9.37 -0.52 21.17
N ILE A 5 -8.82 -1.50 21.87
CA ILE A 5 -7.96 -1.24 23.04
C ILE A 5 -6.61 -0.79 22.48
N LEU A 6 -6.35 0.51 22.55
CA LEU A 6 -5.00 1.06 22.53
C LEU A 6 -4.45 0.93 23.96
N SER A 7 -3.62 -0.09 24.23
CA SER A 7 -2.69 -0.04 25.36
C SER A 7 -1.54 -1.06 25.21
N LEU A 8 -0.31 -0.53 25.27
CA LEU A 8 0.89 -1.08 25.92
C LEU A 8 1.37 -2.48 25.46
N GLU A 9 2.56 -2.49 24.84
CA GLU A 9 3.35 -3.64 24.36
C GLU A 9 2.56 -4.61 23.44
N ASP A 10 2.89 -4.61 22.14
CA ASP A 10 2.49 -5.72 21.26
C ASP A 10 3.30 -6.98 21.68
N ASP A 11 3.01 -7.57 22.86
CA ASP A 11 3.78 -8.66 23.47
C ASP A 11 3.84 -9.93 22.61
N ASN A 12 2.99 -10.02 21.58
CA ASN A 12 3.12 -11.07 20.57
C ASN A 12 2.53 -10.68 19.20
N ILE A 13 3.24 -9.80 18.47
CA ILE A 13 2.88 -9.39 17.10
C ILE A 13 2.68 -10.63 16.21
N TRP A 14 3.55 -11.64 16.34
CA TRP A 14 3.49 -12.85 15.52
C TRP A 14 2.16 -13.60 15.67
N ASN A 15 1.76 -13.89 16.92
CA ASN A 15 0.53 -14.61 17.23
C ASN A 15 -0.72 -13.85 16.76
N SER A 16 -0.66 -12.51 16.74
CA SER A 16 -1.80 -11.69 16.28
C SER A 16 -2.19 -11.95 14.82
N TYR A 17 -1.24 -12.39 13.99
CA TYR A 17 -1.47 -12.67 12.57
C TYR A 17 -1.52 -14.16 12.25
N PHE A 18 -0.52 -14.93 12.70
CA PHE A 18 -0.38 -16.32 12.27
C PHE A 18 -1.05 -17.34 13.19
N LYS A 19 -1.64 -16.91 14.32
CA LYS A 19 -2.32 -17.78 15.30
C LYS A 19 -1.50 -19.03 15.68
N SER A 20 -0.18 -18.93 15.62
CA SER A 20 0.76 -20.01 15.86
C SER A 20 1.92 -19.45 16.64
N GLN A 21 2.40 -20.18 17.65
CA GLN A 21 3.56 -19.76 18.42
C GLN A 21 4.77 -19.65 17.49
N PHE A 22 5.50 -18.54 17.60
CA PHE A 22 6.82 -18.44 16.98
C PHE A 22 7.77 -19.42 17.66
N THR A 23 8.39 -20.32 16.90
CA THR A 23 9.28 -21.37 17.44
C THR A 23 10.74 -20.94 17.52
N GLY A 24 11.08 -19.74 17.05
CA GLY A 24 12.39 -19.10 17.21
C GLY A 24 12.49 -18.24 18.47
N GLN A 25 13.65 -17.60 18.69
CA GLN A 25 13.87 -16.65 19.78
C GLN A 25 13.59 -15.23 19.31
N GLU A 26 12.58 -14.51 19.78
CA GLU A 26 12.39 -13.11 19.34
C GLU A 26 13.62 -12.25 19.68
N ILE A 27 14.42 -11.87 18.67
CA ILE A 27 15.60 -10.98 18.82
C ILE A 27 15.43 -9.78 17.89
N LYS A 28 16.03 -8.64 18.27
CA LYS A 28 16.04 -7.37 17.50
C LYS A 28 16.87 -7.41 16.20
N SER A 29 17.24 -8.58 15.73
CA SER A 29 18.09 -8.81 14.56
C SER A 29 17.49 -9.92 13.71
N CYS A 30 17.91 -10.04 12.44
CA CYS A 30 17.33 -11.07 11.59
C CYS A 30 17.42 -12.47 12.20
N GLN A 31 16.26 -13.10 12.41
CA GLN A 31 16.14 -14.52 12.73
C GLN A 31 16.03 -15.32 11.45
N ASN A 32 16.80 -16.41 11.35
CA ASN A 32 16.73 -17.37 10.26
C ASN A 32 17.08 -16.82 8.86
N CYS A 33 17.74 -15.65 8.72
CA CYS A 33 18.30 -15.20 7.41
C CYS A 33 19.32 -16.19 6.83
N ASN A 34 19.95 -17.00 7.68
CA ASN A 34 20.90 -18.04 7.28
C ASN A 34 20.21 -19.37 6.93
N LEU A 35 18.90 -19.52 7.18
CA LEU A 35 18.17 -20.71 6.75
C LEU A 35 17.93 -20.64 5.24
N PRO A 36 17.98 -21.78 4.53
CA PRO A 36 17.47 -21.85 3.18
C PRO A 36 16.04 -21.32 3.14
N ALA A 37 15.68 -20.64 2.06
CA ALA A 37 14.32 -20.17 1.87
C ALA A 37 13.37 -21.38 1.76
N GLY A 38 12.36 -21.47 2.65
CA GLY A 38 11.32 -22.52 2.66
C GLY A 38 11.21 -23.31 3.97
N GLN A 39 9.99 -23.74 4.30
CA GLN A 39 9.64 -24.55 5.49
C GLN A 39 9.99 -23.90 6.84
N GLY A 40 9.58 -22.65 7.04
CA GLY A 40 9.97 -21.94 8.27
C GLY A 40 9.15 -20.71 8.60
N GLN A 41 9.40 -20.21 9.80
CA GLN A 41 8.92 -18.93 10.30
C GLN A 41 10.09 -17.94 10.25
N TYR A 42 9.85 -16.80 9.60
CA TYR A 42 10.84 -15.75 9.40
C TYR A 42 10.32 -14.46 10.03
N TYR A 43 11.02 -13.96 11.04
CA TYR A 43 10.66 -12.73 11.73
C TYR A 43 11.82 -11.75 11.68
N LEU A 44 11.58 -10.58 11.11
CA LEU A 44 12.49 -9.44 11.10
C LEU A 44 11.89 -8.32 11.94
N ASP A 45 12.67 -7.80 12.88
CA ASP A 45 12.25 -6.68 13.70
C ASP A 45 13.36 -5.65 13.80
N GLU A 46 13.01 -4.36 13.77
CA GLU A 46 13.94 -3.24 13.91
C GLU A 46 15.13 -3.27 12.93
N CYS A 47 14.94 -3.78 11.70
CA CYS A 47 16.00 -3.91 10.70
C CYS A 47 16.22 -2.61 9.90
N ASN A 48 17.42 -2.40 9.39
CA ASN A 48 17.74 -1.29 8.50
C ASN A 48 18.57 -1.78 7.30
N PHE A 49 18.09 -1.49 6.10
CA PHE A 49 18.68 -1.88 4.83
C PHE A 49 18.96 -0.63 4.01
N PHE A 50 20.21 -0.48 3.57
CA PHE A 50 20.70 0.76 2.96
C PHE A 50 21.65 0.43 1.82
N ASP A 51 21.40 1.01 0.64
CA ASP A 51 22.21 0.83 -0.58
C ASP A 51 22.36 -0.64 -1.02
N ASP A 52 21.43 -1.50 -0.59
CA ASP A 52 21.41 -2.90 -0.97
C ASP A 52 21.03 -3.09 -2.44
N ASN A 53 21.72 -4.00 -3.12
CA ASN A 53 21.49 -4.31 -4.52
C ASN A 53 21.02 -5.75 -4.68
N ASN A 54 20.13 -6.00 -5.64
CA ASN A 54 19.58 -7.31 -6.01
C ASN A 54 18.59 -7.95 -5.03
N ARG A 55 17.68 -7.15 -4.46
CA ARG A 55 16.56 -7.59 -3.60
C ARG A 55 17.03 -8.01 -2.21
N VAL A 56 16.66 -7.23 -1.21
CA VAL A 56 17.07 -7.44 0.19
C VAL A 56 16.54 -8.76 0.75
N ILE A 57 15.26 -9.01 0.52
CA ILE A 57 14.53 -10.19 0.98
C ILE A 57 13.99 -10.92 -0.25
N TYR A 58 14.40 -12.17 -0.41
CA TYR A 58 14.12 -12.95 -1.61
C TYR A 58 13.60 -14.36 -1.28
N PHE A 59 12.34 -14.61 -1.64
CA PHE A 59 11.70 -15.92 -1.58
C PHE A 59 11.15 -16.28 -2.97
N ASP A 60 11.78 -17.23 -3.67
CA ASP A 60 11.37 -17.64 -5.04
C ASP A 60 11.81 -19.08 -5.42
N PRO A 61 10.86 -19.95 -5.79
CA PRO A 61 9.60 -20.17 -5.12
C PRO A 61 9.82 -21.01 -3.86
N VAL A 62 9.09 -20.73 -2.78
CA VAL A 62 9.12 -21.58 -1.57
C VAL A 62 7.72 -22.11 -1.21
N LYS A 63 7.58 -22.86 -0.12
CA LYS A 63 6.28 -23.35 0.42
C LYS A 63 6.33 -23.40 1.94
N ASN A 64 5.17 -23.49 2.59
CA ASN A 64 5.04 -23.61 4.05
C ASN A 64 5.87 -22.55 4.80
N SER A 65 5.78 -21.29 4.38
CA SER A 65 6.64 -20.21 4.89
C SER A 65 5.80 -19.05 5.42
N LEU A 66 6.02 -18.68 6.68
CA LEU A 66 5.39 -17.52 7.29
C LEU A 66 6.45 -16.44 7.44
N PHE A 67 6.19 -15.25 6.90
CA PHE A 67 7.13 -14.15 6.96
C PHE A 67 6.47 -12.91 7.54
N LEU A 68 7.11 -12.34 8.57
CA LEU A 68 6.74 -11.05 9.13
C LEU A 68 7.97 -10.18 9.23
N HIS A 69 7.88 -8.96 8.71
CA HIS A 69 8.83 -7.90 9.04
C HIS A 69 8.10 -6.74 9.71
N ASN A 70 8.73 -6.21 10.75
CA ASN A 70 8.18 -5.21 11.64
C ASN A 70 9.24 -4.15 11.92
N ARG A 71 8.86 -2.87 11.90
CA ARG A 71 9.77 -1.75 12.22
C ARG A 71 11.05 -1.74 11.36
N CYS A 72 10.95 -2.16 10.11
CA CYS A 72 12.09 -2.19 9.19
C CYS A 72 12.20 -0.90 8.37
N SER A 73 13.43 -0.46 8.09
CA SER A 73 13.72 0.64 7.17
C SER A 73 14.45 0.12 5.93
N PHE A 74 14.04 0.61 4.77
CA PHE A 74 14.64 0.35 3.48
C PHE A 74 14.94 1.68 2.80
N SER A 75 16.19 1.89 2.42
CA SER A 75 16.63 3.15 1.82
C SER A 75 17.57 2.90 0.66
N ASN A 76 17.24 3.47 -0.50
CA ASN A 76 18.07 3.43 -1.70
C ASN A 76 18.43 1.99 -2.16
N CYS A 77 17.57 1.02 -1.85
CA CYS A 77 17.74 -0.35 -2.33
C CYS A 77 17.38 -0.44 -3.81
N THR A 78 18.18 -1.16 -4.60
CA THR A 78 17.95 -1.31 -6.04
C THR A 78 17.88 -2.77 -6.51
N SER A 79 17.17 -3.02 -7.62
CA SER A 79 17.12 -4.34 -8.25
C SER A 79 16.95 -4.24 -9.76
N THR A 80 17.60 -5.14 -10.50
CA THR A 80 17.39 -5.35 -11.94
C THR A 80 16.15 -6.19 -12.27
N SER A 81 15.46 -6.68 -11.24
CA SER A 81 14.24 -7.49 -11.33
C SER A 81 13.11 -6.86 -10.51
N SER A 82 11.96 -7.53 -10.39
CA SER A 82 10.86 -7.09 -9.51
C SER A 82 11.27 -7.09 -8.03
N GLY A 83 10.65 -6.22 -7.21
CA GLY A 83 10.84 -6.22 -5.75
C GLY A 83 12.21 -5.76 -5.28
N SER A 84 12.54 -4.46 -5.30
CA SER A 84 13.90 -4.02 -4.90
C SER A 84 14.26 -4.32 -3.45
N CYS A 85 13.27 -4.34 -2.57
CA CYS A 85 13.44 -4.68 -1.18
C CYS A 85 12.91 -6.08 -0.92
N ILE A 86 11.68 -6.35 -1.34
CA ILE A 86 11.00 -7.61 -1.06
C ILE A 86 10.53 -8.23 -2.35
N TYR A 87 10.96 -9.46 -2.58
CA TYR A 87 10.39 -10.33 -3.59
C TYR A 87 9.93 -11.61 -2.90
N PHE A 88 8.63 -11.83 -2.91
CA PHE A 88 7.98 -12.91 -2.19
C PHE A 88 7.01 -13.63 -3.13
N LYS A 89 7.48 -14.68 -3.80
CA LYS A 89 6.69 -15.47 -4.74
C LYS A 89 6.60 -16.90 -4.23
N ILE A 90 5.44 -17.30 -3.72
CA ILE A 90 5.37 -18.53 -2.94
C ILE A 90 4.20 -19.43 -3.35
N GLY A 91 4.37 -20.74 -3.19
CA GLY A 91 3.30 -21.74 -3.28
C GLY A 91 2.50 -21.90 -1.98
N SER A 92 1.81 -23.04 -1.85
CA SER A 92 0.86 -23.34 -0.77
C SER A 92 1.33 -23.02 0.66
N ASN A 93 0.37 -22.64 1.52
CA ASN A 93 0.51 -22.40 2.97
C ASN A 93 1.59 -21.37 3.31
N SER A 94 1.66 -20.25 2.59
CA SER A 94 2.67 -19.24 2.82
C SER A 94 2.10 -17.85 2.83
N SER A 95 2.37 -17.13 3.91
CA SER A 95 1.76 -15.83 4.22
C SER A 95 2.84 -14.80 4.53
N ILE A 96 2.58 -13.55 4.15
CA ILE A 96 3.46 -12.40 4.40
C ILE A 96 2.71 -11.28 5.12
N VAL A 97 3.35 -10.73 6.15
CA VAL A 97 2.91 -9.52 6.85
C VAL A 97 4.04 -8.51 6.86
N GLN A 98 3.77 -7.34 6.28
CA GLN A 98 4.70 -6.23 6.16
C GLN A 98 4.20 -5.07 7.02
N ARG A 99 4.83 -4.82 8.16
CA ARG A 99 4.29 -3.90 9.17
C ARG A 99 5.29 -2.84 9.63
N LYS A 100 4.80 -1.65 9.96
CA LYS A 100 5.59 -0.57 10.59
C LYS A 100 6.88 -0.26 9.83
N PHE A 101 6.89 -0.41 8.50
CA PHE A 101 8.09 -0.23 7.70
C PHE A 101 8.17 1.16 7.09
N CYS A 102 9.39 1.56 6.75
CA CYS A 102 9.67 2.74 5.94
C CYS A 102 10.46 2.35 4.69
N CYS A 103 10.06 2.88 3.56
CA CYS A 103 10.76 2.69 2.30
C CYS A 103 11.01 4.05 1.64
N THR A 104 12.27 4.34 1.32
CA THR A 104 12.65 5.61 0.69
C THR A 104 13.60 5.38 -0.49
N LYS A 105 13.31 6.00 -1.64
CA LYS A 105 14.22 6.00 -2.80
C LYS A 105 14.57 4.61 -3.34
N CYS A 106 13.82 3.57 -2.99
CA CYS A 106 14.05 2.22 -3.48
C CYS A 106 13.46 2.04 -4.89
N GLN A 107 14.17 1.31 -5.76
CA GLN A 107 13.82 1.20 -7.18
C GLN A 107 14.11 -0.19 -7.74
N SER A 108 13.19 -0.72 -8.55
CA SER A 108 13.32 -1.96 -9.29
C SER A 108 13.17 -1.69 -10.79
N GLN A 109 13.84 -2.49 -11.62
CA GLN A 109 13.65 -2.47 -13.08
C GLN A 109 12.42 -3.29 -13.50
N GLY A 110 11.82 -4.04 -12.58
CA GLY A 110 10.62 -4.83 -12.80
C GLY A 110 9.38 -4.20 -12.15
N LYS A 111 8.48 -5.07 -11.70
CA LYS A 111 7.28 -4.65 -10.99
C LYS A 111 7.51 -4.62 -9.47
N GLY A 112 6.56 -4.08 -8.71
CA GLY A 112 6.69 -3.96 -7.24
C GLY A 112 8.01 -3.28 -6.84
N GLN A 113 8.17 -2.00 -7.16
CA GLN A 113 9.38 -1.21 -6.95
C GLN A 113 9.95 -1.43 -5.54
N PHE A 114 9.11 -1.38 -4.50
CA PHE A 114 9.46 -1.82 -3.15
C PHE A 114 9.27 -3.34 -2.98
N SER A 115 8.03 -3.80 -3.16
CA SER A 115 7.61 -5.17 -2.83
C SER A 115 6.82 -5.80 -3.96
N TYR A 116 7.24 -6.99 -4.38
CA TYR A 116 6.47 -7.89 -5.24
C TYR A 116 6.03 -9.10 -4.42
N THR A 117 4.73 -9.29 -4.22
CA THR A 117 4.16 -10.42 -3.46
C THR A 117 3.14 -11.21 -4.28
N LEU A 118 3.33 -12.53 -4.32
CA LEU A 118 2.39 -13.50 -4.87
C LEU A 118 2.23 -14.63 -3.85
N VAL A 119 1.02 -14.79 -3.32
CA VAL A 119 0.67 -15.86 -2.37
C VAL A 119 -0.30 -16.87 -2.99
N ASP A 120 -0.48 -18.03 -2.35
CA ASP A 120 -1.49 -19.01 -2.73
C ASP A 120 -2.80 -18.79 -1.96
N ARG A 121 -3.83 -19.62 -2.23
CA ARG A 121 -5.14 -19.52 -1.56
C ARG A 121 -5.06 -19.60 -0.02
N ASP A 122 -5.94 -18.84 0.62
CA ASP A 122 -6.15 -18.69 2.05
C ASP A 122 -4.91 -18.25 2.85
N ASN A 123 -4.14 -17.32 2.28
CA ASN A 123 -2.91 -16.77 2.87
C ASN A 123 -2.95 -15.26 3.04
N LEU A 124 -2.25 -14.75 4.06
CA LEU A 124 -2.15 -13.33 4.34
C LEU A 124 -1.18 -12.65 3.37
N ASN A 125 -1.56 -11.48 2.87
CA ASN A 125 -0.73 -10.61 2.05
C ASN A 125 -0.90 -9.16 2.50
N PHE A 126 -0.29 -8.81 3.64
CA PHE A 126 -0.62 -7.58 4.37
C PHE A 126 0.48 -6.52 4.30
N PHE A 127 0.06 -5.26 4.19
CA PHE A 127 0.87 -4.04 4.29
C PHE A 127 0.19 -3.11 5.31
N MET A 128 0.84 -2.84 6.44
CA MET A 128 0.18 -2.15 7.55
C MET A 128 1.05 -1.11 8.23
N GLU A 129 0.47 0.03 8.59
CA GLU A 129 1.09 1.03 9.48
C GLU A 129 2.45 1.53 8.95
N SER A 130 2.57 1.70 7.63
CA SER A 130 3.86 1.85 6.95
C SER A 130 3.93 3.10 6.08
N SER A 131 5.12 3.47 5.60
CA SER A 131 5.31 4.62 4.72
C SER A 131 6.25 4.33 3.58
N LEU A 132 5.85 4.70 2.37
CA LEU A 132 6.66 4.71 1.16
C LEU A 132 6.79 6.16 0.69
N PHE A 133 8.03 6.61 0.52
CA PHE A 133 8.34 7.97 0.08
C PHE A 133 9.37 7.98 -1.04
N ASP A 134 9.09 8.69 -2.13
CA ASP A 134 9.99 8.79 -3.29
C ASP A 134 10.42 7.40 -3.82
N VAL A 135 9.50 6.43 -3.78
CA VAL A 135 9.74 5.06 -4.23
C VAL A 135 9.46 4.95 -5.72
N GLY A 136 10.32 4.21 -6.41
CA GLY A 136 10.14 3.86 -7.80
C GLY A 136 10.62 4.90 -8.81
N LYS A 137 10.24 4.69 -10.06
CA LYS A 137 10.60 5.52 -11.21
C LYS A 137 9.54 5.43 -12.30
N GLU A 138 9.49 6.47 -13.12
CA GLU A 138 8.43 6.69 -14.11
C GLU A 138 8.28 5.62 -15.19
N SER A 139 9.32 4.83 -15.46
CA SER A 139 9.35 3.97 -16.65
C SER A 139 8.72 2.59 -16.46
N VAL A 140 8.47 2.14 -15.22
CA VAL A 140 8.11 0.73 -14.99
C VAL A 140 7.37 0.47 -13.68
N GLY A 141 6.52 -0.55 -13.71
CA GLY A 141 5.98 -1.22 -12.53
C GLY A 141 5.05 -0.32 -11.72
N CYS A 142 4.94 -0.67 -10.43
CA CYS A 142 4.11 -0.11 -9.36
C CYS A 142 4.90 -0.11 -8.04
N SER A 143 4.53 0.66 -7.02
CA SER A 143 5.29 0.66 -5.74
C SER A 143 5.21 -0.68 -5.00
N ILE A 144 4.00 -1.19 -4.87
CA ILE A 144 3.72 -2.53 -4.36
C ILE A 144 2.90 -3.29 -5.39
N GLU A 145 3.23 -4.57 -5.60
CA GLU A 145 2.37 -5.51 -6.31
C GLU A 145 2.01 -6.62 -5.33
N ALA A 146 0.70 -6.82 -5.16
CA ALA A 146 0.14 -7.86 -4.33
C ALA A 146 -0.84 -8.67 -5.16
N GLU A 147 -0.50 -9.94 -5.38
CA GLU A 147 -1.30 -10.88 -6.13
C GLU A 147 -1.79 -12.02 -5.24
N ARG A 148 -3.08 -12.30 -5.42
CA ARG A 148 -3.89 -13.35 -4.80
C ARG A 148 -4.19 -13.17 -3.32
N ASP A 149 -5.36 -13.70 -2.98
CA ASP A 149 -5.85 -13.96 -1.63
C ASP A 149 -6.04 -12.75 -0.70
N ASN A 150 -5.89 -12.90 0.61
CA ASN A 150 -6.26 -11.90 1.60
C ASN A 150 -5.30 -10.70 1.59
N ILE A 151 -5.55 -9.77 0.68
CA ILE A 151 -4.78 -8.53 0.52
C ILE A 151 -5.37 -7.43 1.41
N VAL A 152 -4.53 -6.88 2.29
CA VAL A 152 -4.88 -5.74 3.15
C VAL A 152 -3.77 -4.71 3.08
N VAL A 153 -4.11 -3.49 2.67
CA VAL A 153 -3.29 -2.30 2.80
C VAL A 153 -3.99 -1.38 3.78
N SER A 154 -3.40 -1.17 4.95
CA SER A 154 -4.01 -0.41 6.04
C SER A 154 -3.06 0.59 6.64
N SER A 155 -3.54 1.79 6.97
CA SER A 155 -2.75 2.80 7.67
C SER A 155 -1.38 3.05 7.04
N THR A 156 -1.33 3.01 5.70
CA THR A 156 -0.08 3.13 4.93
C THR A 156 -0.04 4.49 4.24
N ASN A 157 1.15 5.05 4.05
CA ASN A 157 1.33 6.29 3.30
C ASN A 157 2.12 6.01 2.02
N PHE A 158 1.67 6.58 0.91
CA PHE A 158 2.37 6.62 -0.37
C PHE A 158 2.54 8.09 -0.76
N SER A 159 3.75 8.61 -0.64
CA SER A 159 4.05 10.01 -0.91
C SER A 159 5.15 10.16 -1.95
N SER A 160 4.88 10.94 -3.00
CA SER A 160 5.87 11.26 -4.04
C SER A 160 6.44 10.03 -4.77
N CYS A 161 5.74 8.89 -4.74
CA CYS A 161 6.13 7.68 -5.45
C CYS A 161 5.88 7.85 -6.96
N LYS A 162 6.72 7.20 -7.77
CA LYS A 162 6.70 7.29 -9.22
C LYS A 162 6.68 5.89 -9.83
N ALA A 163 5.82 5.69 -10.82
CA ALA A 163 5.71 4.41 -11.51
C ALA A 163 5.14 4.61 -12.91
N SER A 164 5.24 3.60 -13.79
CA SER A 164 4.45 3.62 -15.02
C SER A 164 2.96 3.40 -14.72
N TRP A 165 2.64 2.56 -13.72
CA TRP A 165 1.29 2.35 -13.23
C TRP A 165 1.27 1.98 -11.74
N GLY A 166 0.23 2.34 -11.00
CA GLY A 166 0.09 1.91 -9.61
C GLY A 166 1.18 2.37 -8.62
N PRO A 167 1.65 3.64 -8.61
CA PRO A 167 2.57 4.13 -7.57
C PRO A 167 1.99 4.02 -6.14
N ALA A 168 0.68 3.83 -5.98
CA ALA A 168 0.03 3.54 -4.70
C ALA A 168 -0.34 2.06 -4.50
N GLY A 169 -0.11 1.23 -5.53
CA GLY A 169 -0.30 -0.21 -5.48
C GLY A 169 -0.97 -0.80 -6.72
N TRP A 170 -0.65 -2.07 -6.97
CA TRP A 170 -1.36 -2.97 -7.87
C TRP A 170 -1.83 -4.19 -7.06
N LEU A 171 -3.13 -4.31 -6.85
CA LEU A 171 -3.73 -5.25 -5.91
C LEU A 171 -4.74 -6.14 -6.64
N LYS A 172 -4.51 -7.45 -6.64
CA LYS A 172 -5.34 -8.38 -7.40
C LYS A 172 -5.69 -9.63 -6.60
N SER A 173 -6.92 -9.73 -6.09
CA SER A 173 -7.38 -10.93 -5.37
C SER A 173 -8.60 -11.59 -6.02
N PRO A 174 -8.44 -12.64 -6.84
CA PRO A 174 -9.55 -13.34 -7.47
C PRO A 174 -10.39 -14.19 -6.50
N ASN A 175 -9.98 -14.32 -5.24
CA ASN A 175 -10.67 -15.18 -4.28
C ASN A 175 -11.91 -14.45 -3.73
N VAL A 176 -13.09 -14.91 -4.15
CA VAL A 176 -14.38 -14.31 -3.77
C VAL A 176 -14.67 -14.35 -2.26
N ASN A 177 -13.97 -15.19 -1.51
CA ASN A 177 -14.10 -15.27 -0.04
C ASN A 177 -13.45 -14.07 0.68
N TYR A 178 -12.58 -13.33 -0.01
CA TYR A 178 -11.90 -12.17 0.54
C TYR A 178 -12.31 -10.91 -0.22
N THR A 179 -12.37 -9.81 0.53
CA THR A 179 -12.45 -8.45 -0.03
C THR A 179 -11.10 -7.80 0.17
N THR A 180 -10.46 -7.35 -0.91
CA THR A 180 -9.24 -6.55 -0.82
C THR A 180 -9.54 -5.27 -0.05
N LYS A 181 -8.83 -5.02 1.06
CA LYS A 181 -9.04 -3.82 1.89
C LYS A 181 -7.92 -2.82 1.66
N TYR A 182 -8.29 -1.60 1.34
CA TYR A 182 -7.39 -0.45 1.22
C TYR A 182 -7.91 0.69 2.11
N ASN A 183 -7.46 0.76 3.36
CA ASN A 183 -8.09 1.63 4.35
C ASN A 183 -7.12 2.47 5.17
N TYR A 184 -7.63 3.57 5.73
CA TYR A 184 -6.88 4.51 6.55
C TYR A 184 -5.56 4.99 5.90
N THR A 185 -5.51 4.98 4.57
CA THR A 185 -4.29 5.14 3.79
C THR A 185 -4.25 6.53 3.16
N THR A 186 -3.07 7.12 3.11
CA THR A 186 -2.85 8.40 2.41
C THR A 186 -2.02 8.18 1.16
N VAL A 187 -2.50 8.72 0.04
CA VAL A 187 -1.89 8.64 -1.28
C VAL A 187 -1.73 10.06 -1.78
N VAL A 188 -0.52 10.59 -1.72
CA VAL A 188 -0.25 12.01 -1.98
C VAL A 188 0.89 12.24 -2.97
N ASN A 189 0.72 13.22 -3.86
CA ASN A 189 1.77 13.69 -4.79
C ASN A 189 2.40 12.56 -5.64
N ASN A 190 1.70 11.46 -5.89
CA ASN A 190 2.24 10.36 -6.68
C ASN A 190 2.08 10.63 -8.18
N LEU A 191 3.00 10.08 -8.96
CA LEU A 191 3.02 10.20 -10.42
C LEU A 191 2.91 8.82 -11.07
N ALA A 192 1.89 8.63 -11.89
CA ALA A 192 1.78 7.50 -12.82
C ALA A 192 1.90 8.00 -14.26
N THR A 193 2.90 7.54 -15.00
CA THR A 193 3.13 8.05 -16.35
C THR A 193 2.25 7.41 -17.41
N PHE A 194 1.79 6.18 -17.18
CA PHE A 194 1.06 5.40 -18.18
C PHE A 194 -0.41 5.20 -17.80
N ILE A 195 -0.72 4.54 -16.68
CA ILE A 195 -2.09 4.04 -16.42
C ILE A 195 -2.82 4.77 -15.26
N MET A 196 -2.68 4.30 -14.02
CA MET A 196 -3.42 4.79 -12.84
C MET A 196 -2.52 4.97 -11.62
N ILE A 197 -3.03 5.64 -10.58
CA ILE A 197 -2.35 5.77 -9.28
C ILE A 197 -2.51 4.51 -8.42
N LEU A 198 -3.71 3.96 -8.38
CA LEU A 198 -4.05 2.73 -7.64
C LEU A 198 -4.83 1.79 -8.56
N SER A 199 -4.40 0.53 -8.63
CA SER A 199 -5.18 -0.54 -9.27
C SER A 199 -5.63 -1.57 -8.25
N ILE A 200 -6.92 -1.86 -8.24
CA ILE A 200 -7.53 -2.81 -7.32
C ILE A 200 -8.58 -3.64 -8.04
N TRP A 201 -8.45 -4.96 -8.01
CA TRP A 201 -9.29 -5.87 -8.79
C TRP A 201 -10.16 -6.75 -7.88
N TYR A 202 -11.28 -7.23 -8.42
CA TYR A 202 -12.27 -8.07 -7.76
C TYR A 202 -12.91 -7.36 -6.55
N ASN A 203 -13.53 -8.11 -5.63
CA ASN A 203 -14.21 -7.52 -4.48
C ASN A 203 -13.24 -6.64 -3.67
N ALA A 204 -13.55 -5.36 -3.58
CA ALA A 204 -12.66 -4.34 -3.05
C ALA A 204 -13.38 -3.32 -2.15
N LEU A 205 -12.71 -2.92 -1.08
CA LEU A 205 -13.13 -1.86 -0.17
C LEU A 205 -12.02 -0.83 -0.02
N ILE A 206 -12.27 0.39 -0.49
CA ILE A 206 -11.46 1.58 -0.21
C ILE A 206 -12.19 2.38 0.87
N ASP A 207 -11.57 2.56 2.04
CA ASP A 207 -12.26 3.15 3.20
C ASP A 207 -11.38 4.14 3.95
N SER A 208 -11.91 5.33 4.21
CA SER A 208 -11.28 6.28 5.13
C SER A 208 -9.89 6.75 4.65
N CYS A 209 -9.71 6.90 3.35
CA CYS A 209 -8.46 7.26 2.69
C CYS A 209 -8.39 8.73 2.26
N ASN A 210 -7.17 9.26 2.16
CA ASN A 210 -6.89 10.57 1.57
C ASN A 210 -6.14 10.37 0.25
N ILE A 211 -6.68 10.85 -0.87
CA ILE A 211 -6.10 10.71 -2.21
C ILE A 211 -5.95 12.12 -2.78
N ILE A 212 -4.73 12.66 -2.71
CA ILE A 212 -4.46 14.10 -2.83
C ILE A 212 -3.34 14.36 -3.84
N ASN A 213 -3.51 15.34 -4.74
CA ASN A 213 -2.47 15.83 -5.65
C ASN A 213 -1.79 14.73 -6.48
N ASN A 214 -2.47 13.64 -6.80
CA ASN A 214 -1.86 12.61 -7.63
C ASN A 214 -2.06 12.94 -9.11
N THR A 215 -1.08 12.57 -9.93
CA THR A 215 -1.07 12.88 -11.35
C THR A 215 -0.94 11.62 -12.21
N THR A 216 -1.87 11.42 -13.15
CA THR A 216 -1.68 10.54 -14.30
C THR A 216 -1.38 11.37 -15.54
N THR A 217 -0.54 10.88 -16.46
CA THR A 217 -0.13 11.70 -17.62
C THR A 217 -0.60 11.21 -18.99
N GLN A 218 -1.04 9.96 -19.14
CA GLN A 218 -1.34 9.40 -20.47
C GLN A 218 -2.67 8.65 -20.60
N SER A 219 -3.16 7.98 -19.56
CA SER A 219 -4.38 7.17 -19.64
C SER A 219 -5.62 7.89 -19.10
N ASP A 220 -6.75 7.51 -19.70
CA ASP A 220 -8.13 7.81 -19.32
C ASP A 220 -8.67 6.93 -18.16
N PHE A 221 -7.92 5.90 -17.74
CA PHE A 221 -8.29 4.98 -16.64
C PHE A 221 -8.28 5.64 -15.26
N GLY A 222 -7.90 6.92 -15.19
CA GLY A 222 -8.11 7.73 -14.01
C GLY A 222 -7.17 7.48 -12.84
N ILE A 223 -7.53 8.01 -11.67
CA ILE A 223 -6.71 7.89 -10.45
C ILE A 223 -6.81 6.49 -9.85
N ILE A 224 -8.04 5.97 -9.73
CA ILE A 224 -8.30 4.59 -9.30
C ILE A 224 -8.83 3.79 -10.48
N HIS A 225 -8.16 2.69 -10.79
CA HIS A 225 -8.65 1.69 -11.75
C HIS A 225 -9.15 0.45 -11.00
N HIS A 226 -10.41 0.11 -11.23
CA HIS A 226 -11.05 -1.09 -10.74
C HIS A 226 -11.49 -2.01 -11.87
N GLN A 227 -11.43 -3.33 -11.62
CA GLN A 227 -11.83 -4.35 -12.57
C GLN A 227 -12.37 -5.59 -11.85
N GLU A 228 -13.49 -6.15 -12.37
CA GLU A 228 -14.22 -7.33 -11.88
C GLU A 228 -14.93 -7.13 -10.52
N ASN A 229 -16.14 -7.68 -10.37
CA ASN A 229 -16.91 -7.73 -9.12
C ASN A 229 -17.15 -6.36 -8.43
N SER A 230 -17.38 -6.32 -7.12
CA SER A 230 -17.86 -5.10 -6.45
C SER A 230 -16.74 -4.20 -5.92
N LEU A 231 -16.86 -2.89 -6.14
CA LEU A 231 -16.05 -1.86 -5.51
C LEU A 231 -16.91 -1.03 -4.56
N THR A 232 -16.50 -0.94 -3.29
CA THR A 232 -17.02 0.06 -2.36
C THR A 232 -15.94 1.07 -2.03
N VAL A 233 -16.21 2.36 -2.23
CA VAL A 233 -15.37 3.47 -1.83
C VAL A 233 -16.15 4.28 -0.82
N LYS A 234 -15.63 4.42 0.40
CA LYS A 234 -16.37 5.18 1.43
C LYS A 234 -15.50 6.02 2.33
N SER A 235 -16.07 7.11 2.85
CA SER A 235 -15.40 8.00 3.81
C SER A 235 -14.03 8.54 3.34
N CYS A 236 -13.83 8.66 2.02
CA CYS A 236 -12.56 9.09 1.44
C CYS A 236 -12.58 10.57 1.04
N SER A 237 -11.39 11.19 0.99
CA SER A 237 -11.20 12.53 0.44
C SER A 237 -10.37 12.46 -0.83
N PHE A 238 -10.89 13.04 -1.91
CA PHE A 238 -10.22 13.21 -3.19
C PHE A 238 -9.99 14.69 -3.46
N ILE A 239 -8.72 15.10 -3.50
CA ILE A 239 -8.34 16.52 -3.55
C ILE A 239 -7.29 16.77 -4.63
N ASN A 240 -7.59 17.64 -5.59
CA ASN A 240 -6.69 18.17 -6.61
C ASN A 240 -5.90 17.07 -7.35
N ASN A 241 -6.56 15.95 -7.65
CA ASN A 241 -5.96 14.93 -8.49
C ASN A 241 -6.16 15.31 -9.96
N THR A 242 -5.12 15.08 -10.76
CA THR A 242 -5.05 15.51 -12.15
C THR A 242 -4.79 14.32 -13.07
N GLY A 243 -5.46 14.28 -14.21
CA GLY A 243 -5.18 13.34 -15.29
C GLY A 243 -5.32 14.00 -16.65
N PRO A 244 -5.10 13.26 -17.75
CA PRO A 244 -5.40 13.73 -19.10
C PRO A 244 -6.85 14.18 -19.28
N GLU A 245 -7.12 14.89 -20.38
CA GLU A 245 -8.50 15.18 -20.82
C GLU A 245 -9.30 13.87 -20.88
N ASP A 246 -10.58 13.92 -20.49
CA ASP A 246 -11.50 12.79 -20.37
C ASP A 246 -11.16 11.73 -19.29
N SER A 247 -10.07 11.86 -18.54
CA SER A 247 -9.76 10.96 -17.43
C SER A 247 -10.77 11.07 -16.29
N SER A 248 -11.09 9.92 -15.69
CA SER A 248 -11.99 9.83 -14.53
C SER A 248 -11.23 9.85 -13.20
N LEU A 249 -11.94 10.09 -12.09
CA LEU A 249 -11.35 9.88 -10.76
C LEU A 249 -11.29 8.38 -10.45
N ILE A 250 -12.39 7.68 -10.71
CA ILE A 250 -12.53 6.24 -10.54
C ILE A 250 -13.03 5.67 -11.86
N PHE A 251 -12.20 4.84 -12.48
CA PHE A 251 -12.56 4.04 -13.64
C PHE A 251 -12.90 2.63 -13.19
N ASN A 252 -14.11 2.18 -13.50
CA ASN A 252 -14.48 0.79 -13.32
C ASN A 252 -14.64 0.10 -14.68
N SER A 253 -13.73 -0.82 -15.01
CA SER A 253 -13.75 -1.59 -16.24
C SER A 253 -14.63 -2.83 -16.08
N ASN A 254 -15.88 -2.71 -16.50
CA ASN A 254 -16.84 -3.82 -16.48
C ASN A 254 -16.67 -4.70 -17.73
N TYR A 255 -16.06 -5.87 -17.57
CA TYR A 255 -15.97 -6.89 -18.63
C TYR A 255 -17.29 -7.68 -18.81
N GLY A 256 -18.43 -6.99 -18.80
CA GLY A 256 -19.73 -7.54 -19.15
C GLY A 256 -20.51 -8.22 -18.02
N ASP A 257 -20.17 -8.00 -16.75
CA ASP A 257 -21.02 -8.40 -15.63
C ASP A 257 -22.05 -7.30 -15.32
N PRO A 258 -23.34 -7.49 -15.66
CA PRO A 258 -24.38 -6.49 -15.39
C PRO A 258 -24.63 -6.29 -13.87
N ASN A 259 -24.11 -7.17 -13.01
CA ASN A 259 -24.26 -7.07 -11.56
C ASN A 259 -23.09 -6.35 -10.88
N GLU A 260 -22.11 -5.88 -11.66
CA GLU A 260 -20.97 -5.14 -11.13
C GLU A 260 -21.42 -3.79 -10.56
N GLN A 261 -21.24 -3.59 -9.26
CA GLN A 261 -21.62 -2.36 -8.56
C GLN A 261 -20.39 -1.63 -8.03
N THR A 262 -20.27 -0.36 -8.42
CA THR A 262 -19.39 0.60 -7.73
C THR A 262 -20.24 1.49 -6.84
N THR A 263 -20.04 1.38 -5.53
CA THR A 263 -20.67 2.26 -4.54
C THR A 263 -19.66 3.30 -4.07
N VAL A 264 -20.04 4.58 -4.13
CA VAL A 264 -19.27 5.68 -3.56
C VAL A 264 -20.11 6.34 -2.48
N ASP A 265 -19.71 6.18 -1.22
CA ASP A 265 -20.48 6.61 -0.06
C ASP A 265 -19.70 7.58 0.83
N SER A 266 -20.32 8.66 1.29
CA SER A 266 -19.73 9.52 2.32
C SER A 266 -18.34 10.09 1.97
N CYS A 267 -18.04 10.28 0.68
CA CYS A 267 -16.76 10.81 0.22
C CYS A 267 -16.82 12.32 -0.05
N TYR A 268 -15.67 12.99 0.09
CA TYR A 268 -15.45 14.36 -0.36
C TYR A 268 -14.64 14.36 -1.65
N ILE A 269 -15.07 15.15 -2.63
CA ILE A 269 -14.41 15.29 -3.93
C ILE A 269 -14.39 16.77 -4.30
N ASP A 270 -13.21 17.32 -4.56
CA ASP A 270 -13.05 18.70 -5.03
C ASP A 270 -13.01 18.79 -6.57
N ASN A 271 -12.44 19.87 -7.12
CA ASN A 271 -12.19 20.08 -8.56
C ASN A 271 -11.15 19.11 -9.19
N SER A 272 -10.98 17.90 -8.65
CA SER A 272 -10.31 16.80 -9.35
C SER A 272 -11.03 16.55 -10.70
N THR A 273 -10.30 16.19 -11.76
CA THR A 273 -10.68 16.29 -13.19
C THR A 273 -12.16 16.06 -13.58
N SER A 274 -12.58 16.78 -14.64
CA SER A 274 -13.94 17.22 -14.98
C SER A 274 -14.98 16.18 -15.45
N SER A 275 -14.69 14.88 -15.37
CA SER A 275 -15.63 13.78 -15.67
C SER A 275 -15.63 12.74 -14.55
N THR A 276 -15.87 13.21 -13.32
CA THR A 276 -15.54 12.59 -12.02
C THR A 276 -15.83 11.08 -11.91
N PHE A 277 -16.82 10.54 -12.62
CA PHE A 277 -17.11 9.10 -12.66
C PHE A 277 -17.56 8.69 -14.06
N LEU A 278 -17.01 7.59 -14.61
CA LEU A 278 -17.30 7.22 -16.00
C LEU A 278 -18.30 6.08 -16.22
N ARG A 279 -18.75 5.30 -15.21
CA ARG A 279 -19.86 4.33 -15.33
C ARG A 279 -20.29 3.72 -13.99
N ASN A 280 -21.57 3.37 -13.85
CA ASN A 280 -22.15 2.52 -12.79
C ASN A 280 -21.83 2.92 -11.34
N VAL A 281 -21.63 4.23 -11.09
CA VAL A 281 -21.41 4.73 -9.74
C VAL A 281 -22.73 5.14 -9.12
N VAL A 282 -23.08 4.47 -8.02
CA VAL A 282 -24.18 4.91 -7.14
C VAL A 282 -23.58 5.80 -6.05
N LEU A 283 -23.81 7.11 -6.17
CA LEU A 283 -23.43 8.08 -5.16
C LEU A 283 -24.46 8.09 -4.03
N THR A 284 -24.01 7.85 -2.81
CA THR A 284 -24.83 8.00 -1.60
C THR A 284 -24.18 8.97 -0.63
N ASN A 285 -24.96 9.91 -0.09
CA ASN A 285 -24.58 10.80 1.01
C ASN A 285 -23.24 11.56 0.80
N PRO A 286 -23.09 12.44 -0.19
CA PRO A 286 -21.90 13.27 -0.31
C PRO A 286 -21.68 14.09 0.97
N ARG A 287 -20.46 14.03 1.54
CA ARG A 287 -20.11 14.73 2.79
C ARG A 287 -19.42 16.07 2.52
N GLU A 288 -19.50 16.98 3.49
CA GLU A 288 -18.57 18.10 3.62
C GLU A 288 -17.12 17.60 3.79
N LEU A 289 -16.14 18.46 3.48
CA LEU A 289 -14.70 18.16 3.56
C LEU A 289 -14.33 17.40 4.84
N PHE A 290 -14.03 16.11 4.72
CA PHE A 290 -13.53 15.28 5.80
C PHE A 290 -12.13 14.79 5.48
N THR A 291 -11.13 15.57 5.88
CA THR A 291 -9.77 15.05 5.94
C THR A 291 -9.72 14.12 7.14
N ASN A 292 -9.55 12.82 6.91
CA ASN A 292 -9.32 11.88 7.99
C ASN A 292 -8.11 12.40 8.78
N LYS A 293 -8.21 12.51 10.11
CA LYS A 293 -7.22 13.20 10.95
C LYS A 293 -5.84 12.76 10.47
N LEU A 294 -5.02 13.71 10.03
CA LEU A 294 -3.68 13.51 9.48
C LEU A 294 -2.68 12.90 10.48
N ILE A 295 -3.16 12.39 11.62
CA ILE A 295 -2.39 11.71 12.67
C ILE A 295 -1.73 10.41 12.17
N HIS A 296 -2.16 9.88 11.01
CA HIS A 296 -1.59 8.70 10.36
C HIS A 296 -0.46 9.03 9.37
N LEU A 297 -0.18 10.32 9.13
CA LEU A 297 0.85 10.78 8.18
C LEU A 297 2.28 10.57 8.69
N SER A 298 2.44 10.28 9.97
CA SER A 298 3.73 10.01 10.60
C SER A 298 3.58 8.73 11.40
N THR A 299 4.30 7.69 11.01
CA THR A 299 4.48 6.52 11.87
C THR A 299 5.48 6.91 12.96
N GLY A 300 5.53 6.18 14.08
CA GLY A 300 6.54 6.43 15.13
C GLY A 300 7.99 6.36 14.63
N ASN A 301 8.22 5.81 13.44
CA ASN A 301 9.54 5.60 12.85
C ASN A 301 9.86 6.52 11.65
N CYS A 302 8.86 7.10 10.97
CA CYS A 302 9.08 8.00 9.84
C CYS A 302 8.07 9.15 9.81
N GLN A 303 8.59 10.38 9.68
CA GLN A 303 7.81 11.54 9.29
C GLN A 303 7.65 11.50 7.77
N ALA A 304 6.43 11.50 7.25
CA ALA A 304 6.25 11.85 5.85
C ALA A 304 6.27 13.36 5.68
N GLU A 305 7.01 13.83 4.68
CA GLU A 305 7.02 15.24 4.29
C GLU A 305 5.84 15.51 3.35
N PHE A 306 5.02 16.49 3.70
CA PHE A 306 3.92 16.97 2.86
C PHE A 306 4.19 18.42 2.48
N ALA A 307 4.13 18.71 1.19
CA ALA A 307 3.88 20.08 0.75
C ALA A 307 2.40 20.40 1.02
N ILE A 308 2.11 21.06 2.14
CA ILE A 308 0.78 21.60 2.40
C ILE A 308 0.54 22.73 1.38
N ILE A 309 -0.49 22.57 0.55
CA ILE A 309 -0.95 23.58 -0.41
C ILE A 309 -1.18 24.88 0.35
N LYS A 310 -0.52 25.97 -0.09
CA LYS A 310 -0.57 27.33 0.46
C LYS A 310 -1.95 27.68 1.04
N LYS A 311 -2.06 27.71 2.38
CA LYS A 311 -2.88 28.70 3.07
C LYS A 311 -1.94 29.78 3.59
N THR A 312 -2.23 31.01 3.19
CA THR A 312 -1.56 32.24 3.61
C THR A 312 -1.31 32.22 5.12
N LYS A 313 -0.03 32.32 5.49
CA LYS A 313 0.52 32.48 6.86
C LYS A 313 0.20 31.35 7.86
N CYS A 314 1.01 30.31 7.83
CA CYS A 314 1.85 29.86 8.97
C CYS A 314 2.65 28.64 8.50
N ILE A 315 3.96 28.82 8.32
CA ILE A 315 4.90 27.72 8.18
C ILE A 315 5.32 27.36 9.59
N GLU A 316 4.73 26.32 10.17
CA GLU A 316 5.31 25.63 11.32
C GLU A 316 5.83 24.28 10.83
N TYR A 317 7.16 24.20 10.69
CA TYR A 317 7.87 22.96 10.50
C TYR A 317 7.76 22.14 11.81
N PHE A 318 6.94 21.10 11.83
CA PHE A 318 6.99 20.10 12.91
C PHE A 318 8.17 19.15 12.68
N SER A 319 9.39 19.65 12.89
CA SER A 319 10.57 18.80 13.06
C SER A 319 10.69 18.43 14.54
N HIS A 320 10.23 17.24 14.93
CA HIS A 320 10.67 16.64 16.18
C HIS A 320 11.73 15.59 15.85
N ARG A 321 12.98 16.04 15.80
CA ARG A 321 14.13 15.15 15.95
C ARG A 321 14.07 14.58 17.36
N PHE A 322 13.70 13.31 17.49
CA PHE A 322 14.09 12.58 18.69
C PHE A 322 15.60 12.30 18.59
N PRO A 323 16.40 12.61 19.62
CA PRO A 323 17.83 12.34 19.59
C PRO A 323 18.05 10.83 19.48
N CYS A 324 18.81 10.39 18.47
CA CYS A 324 19.45 9.08 18.48
C CYS A 324 20.30 8.99 19.75
N ARG A 325 19.84 8.21 20.73
CA ARG A 325 20.74 7.75 21.79
C ARG A 325 21.62 6.67 21.18
N ARG A 326 22.93 6.94 21.22
CA ARG A 326 24.00 5.97 20.98
C ARG A 326 23.83 4.76 21.89
#